data_AF-A0ABC8B306-F1
#
_entry.id   AF-A0ABC8B306-F1
#
_cell.length_a   1.000
_cell.length_b   1.000
_cell.length_c   1.000
_cell.angle_alpha   90.00
_cell.angle_beta   90.00
_cell.angle_gamma   90.00
#
_symmetry.space_group_name_H-M   'P 1'
#
loop_
_entity.id
_entity.type
_entity.pdbx_description
1 polymer ?
#
loop_
_entity_poly.entity_id
_entity_poly.type
_entity_poly.pdbx_seq_one_letter_code
_entity_poly.pdbx_strand_id
1 'polypeptide(L)'
;MNILYSLQHLGYTIPPQADAGWIGEAGPGPSYLDPGSGGPENDFTNRNTTFMTWNLLHLARMLKDAKGIPAFGNQRTAWDAGCRFDYRLRESRIPLSGDVEDRRAS
;
A
#
# COMPACT_ATOMS: atom_id res chain seq x y z
N MET A 1 -8.28 6.10 10.31
CA MET A 1 -7.81 5.51 9.04
C MET A 1 -7.32 4.06 9.24
N ASN A 2 -8.14 3.17 9.83
CA ASN A 2 -7.71 1.80 10.18
C ASN A 2 -8.27 0.72 9.24
N ILE A 3 -9.43 0.96 8.63
CA ILE A 3 -10.12 -0.07 7.84
C ILE A 3 -9.29 -0.51 6.64
N LEU A 4 -8.81 0.44 5.82
CA LEU A 4 -8.00 0.11 4.63
C LEU A 4 -6.70 -0.62 5.00
N TYR A 5 -6.05 -0.19 6.10
CA TYR A 5 -4.86 -0.88 6.62
C TYR A 5 -5.18 -2.30 7.07
N SER A 6 -6.28 -2.52 7.78
CA SER A 6 -6.70 -3.88 8.19
C SER A 6 -7.04 -4.75 6.98
N LEU A 7 -7.74 -4.21 5.98
CA LEU A 7 -8.08 -4.94 4.75
C LEU A 7 -6.82 -5.36 3.98
N GLN A 8 -5.76 -4.54 3.98
CA GLN A 8 -4.50 -4.87 3.33
C GLN A 8 -3.90 -6.19 3.88
N HIS A 9 -4.03 -6.44 5.18
CA HIS A 9 -3.52 -7.67 5.81
C HIS A 9 -4.33 -8.91 5.42
N LEU A 10 -5.58 -8.73 5.00
CA LEU A 10 -6.41 -9.80 4.44
C LEU A 10 -6.15 -10.05 2.95
N GLY A 11 -5.28 -9.25 2.31
CA GLY A 11 -4.91 -9.40 0.90
C GLY A 11 -5.65 -8.45 -0.05
N TYR A 12 -6.40 -7.47 0.45
CA TYR A 12 -6.93 -6.40 -0.41
C TYR A 12 -5.79 -5.50 -0.90
N THR A 13 -5.84 -5.10 -2.17
CA THR A 13 -4.93 -4.10 -2.72
C THR A 13 -5.61 -2.74 -2.73
N ILE A 14 -4.96 -1.73 -2.15
CA ILE A 14 -5.53 -0.39 -1.97
C ILE A 14 -4.94 0.55 -3.04
N PRO A 15 -5.75 1.13 -3.95
CA PRO A 15 -5.26 2.05 -4.96
C PRO A 15 -5.00 3.46 -4.37
N PRO A 16 -4.42 4.40 -5.14
CA PRO A 16 -4.40 5.81 -4.76
C PRO A 16 -5.81 6.36 -4.55
N GLN A 17 -6.00 7.26 -3.57
CA GLN A 17 -7.30 7.89 -3.27
C GLN A 17 -8.44 6.87 -3.15
N ALA A 18 -8.25 5.87 -2.29
CA ALA A 18 -9.19 4.75 -2.09
C ALA A 18 -10.33 5.06 -1.11
N ASP A 19 -10.45 6.31 -0.69
CA ASP A 19 -11.46 6.77 0.25
C ASP A 19 -12.15 8.03 -0.28
N ALA A 20 -13.47 8.06 -0.11
CA ALA A 20 -14.30 9.21 -0.38
C ALA A 20 -15.41 9.26 0.68
N GLY A 21 -15.79 10.47 1.05
CA GLY A 21 -16.83 10.70 2.04
C GLY A 21 -17.36 12.11 1.97
N TRP A 22 -18.50 12.30 2.63
CA TRP A 22 -19.09 13.60 2.88
C TRP A 22 -19.18 13.80 4.39
N ILE A 23 -18.87 15.01 4.84
CA ILE A 23 -18.98 15.42 6.24
C ILE A 23 -19.71 16.77 6.23
N GLY A 24 -20.86 16.82 6.91
CA GLY A 24 -21.62 18.05 7.08
C GLY A 24 -20.97 19.01 8.07
N GLU A 25 -21.64 20.15 8.28
CA GLU A 25 -21.25 21.14 9.29
C GLU A 25 -21.20 20.52 10.69
N ALA A 26 -20.33 21.07 11.55
CA ALA A 26 -20.17 20.57 12.90
C ALA A 26 -21.48 20.72 13.71
N GLY A 27 -22.04 19.60 14.16
CA GLY A 27 -23.27 19.56 14.95
C GLY A 27 -24.21 18.43 14.51
N PRO A 28 -25.44 18.38 15.04
CA PRO A 28 -26.45 17.37 14.69
C PRO A 28 -27.10 17.66 13.33
N GLY A 29 -26.34 18.20 12.38
CA GLY A 29 -26.83 18.64 11.09
C GLY A 29 -27.49 17.52 10.28
N PRO A 30 -28.15 17.88 9.16
CA PRO A 30 -28.81 16.93 8.29
C PRO A 30 -27.85 15.84 7.78
N SER A 31 -28.38 14.62 7.60
CA SER A 31 -27.67 13.52 6.95
C SER A 31 -27.55 13.73 5.44
N TYR A 32 -26.69 12.96 4.78
CA TYR A 32 -26.33 13.14 3.36
C TYR A 32 -27.53 13.22 2.38
N LEU A 33 -28.63 12.51 2.61
CA LEU A 33 -29.80 12.54 1.73
C LEU A 33 -30.97 13.37 2.28
N ASP A 34 -30.79 14.02 3.43
CA ASP A 34 -31.86 14.82 4.02
C ASP A 34 -32.06 16.10 3.18
N PRO A 35 -33.32 16.61 3.10
CA PRO A 35 -33.61 17.85 2.39
C PRO A 35 -32.75 19.01 2.89
N GLY A 36 -32.06 19.71 1.97
CA GLY A 36 -31.21 20.85 2.30
C GLY A 36 -29.85 20.50 2.92
N SER A 37 -29.45 19.23 2.94
CA SER A 37 -28.13 18.80 3.44
C SER A 37 -26.95 19.30 2.60
N GLY A 38 -27.15 19.52 1.30
CA GLY A 38 -26.09 19.83 0.35
C GLY A 38 -25.15 18.64 0.07
N GLY A 39 -25.51 17.44 0.52
CA GLY A 39 -24.73 16.22 0.35
C GLY A 39 -24.59 15.82 -1.13
N PRO A 40 -25.70 15.54 -1.84
CA PRO A 40 -25.65 15.06 -3.22
C PRO A 40 -25.06 16.09 -4.19
N GLU A 41 -25.16 17.38 -3.87
CA GLU A 41 -24.64 18.48 -4.68
C GLU A 41 -23.16 18.79 -4.37
N ASN A 42 -22.56 18.14 -3.37
CA ASN A 42 -21.19 18.45 -2.95
C ASN A 42 -20.16 18.01 -4.02
N ASP A 43 -19.62 18.98 -4.76
CA ASP A 43 -18.65 18.74 -5.83
C ASP A 43 -17.38 18.01 -5.34
N PHE A 44 -16.90 18.32 -4.13
CA PHE A 44 -15.74 17.66 -3.56
C PHE A 44 -15.98 16.16 -3.33
N THR A 45 -17.11 15.78 -2.73
CA THR A 45 -17.50 14.38 -2.54
C THR A 45 -17.72 13.69 -3.88
N ASN A 46 -18.42 14.33 -4.83
CA ASN A 46 -18.69 13.75 -6.14
C ASN A 46 -17.41 13.50 -6.95
N ARG A 47 -16.50 14.47 -6.96
CA ARG A 47 -15.19 14.36 -7.62
C ARG A 47 -14.35 13.24 -7.03
N ASN A 48 -14.20 13.20 -5.70
CA ASN A 48 -13.36 12.18 -5.06
C ASN A 48 -13.98 10.78 -5.17
N THR A 49 -15.31 10.65 -5.08
CA THR A 49 -16.02 9.38 -5.31
C THR A 49 -15.77 8.87 -6.73
N THR A 50 -15.81 9.77 -7.72
CA THR A 50 -15.51 9.45 -9.11
C THR A 50 -14.07 8.98 -9.28
N PHE A 51 -13.10 9.69 -8.72
CA PHE A 51 -11.68 9.33 -8.81
C PHE A 51 -11.38 8.01 -8.12
N MET A 52 -11.89 7.82 -6.89
CA MET A 52 -11.80 6.57 -6.15
C MET A 52 -12.34 5.40 -6.97
N THR A 53 -13.51 5.57 -7.59
CA THR A 53 -14.16 4.53 -8.41
C THR A 53 -13.29 4.15 -9.61
N TRP A 54 -12.77 5.13 -10.36
CA TRP A 54 -11.88 4.86 -11.49
C TRP A 54 -10.59 4.17 -11.05
N ASN A 55 -9.96 4.62 -9.97
CA ASN A 55 -8.74 4.01 -9.45
C ASN A 55 -8.96 2.55 -9.02
N LEU A 56 -10.09 2.26 -8.37
CA LEU A 56 -10.50 0.89 -8.02
C LEU A 56 -10.72 0.03 -9.27
N LEU A 57 -11.45 0.54 -10.27
CA LEU A 57 -11.73 -0.20 -11.50
C LEU A 57 -10.46 -0.50 -12.29
N HIS A 58 -9.55 0.47 -12.42
CA HIS A 58 -8.26 0.28 -13.09
C HIS A 58 -7.42 -0.78 -12.39
N LEU A 59 -7.25 -0.68 -11.07
CA LEU A 59 -6.46 -1.64 -10.30
C LEU A 59 -7.09 -3.05 -10.35
N ALA A 60 -8.41 -3.15 -10.20
CA ALA A 60 -9.12 -4.42 -10.29
C ALA A 60 -8.95 -5.08 -11.67
N ARG A 61 -9.01 -4.29 -12.75
CA ARG A 61 -8.75 -4.77 -14.11
C ARG A 61 -7.31 -5.27 -14.25
N MET A 62 -6.33 -4.48 -13.82
CA MET A 62 -4.91 -4.87 -13.87
C MET A 62 -4.65 -6.19 -13.14
N LEU A 63 -5.19 -6.35 -11.92
CA LEU A 63 -5.06 -7.58 -11.15
C LEU A 63 -5.78 -8.76 -11.82
N LYS A 64 -6.98 -8.54 -12.36
CA LYS A 64 -7.72 -9.58 -13.09
C LYS A 64 -6.94 -10.08 -14.30
N ASP A 65 -6.41 -9.17 -15.11
CA ASP A 65 -5.69 -9.51 -16.33
C ASP A 65 -4.34 -10.17 -16.01
N ALA A 66 -3.68 -9.78 -14.91
CA ALA A 66 -2.45 -10.40 -14.41
C ALA A 66 -2.66 -11.73 -13.66
N LYS A 67 -3.92 -12.13 -13.42
CA LYS A 67 -4.31 -13.27 -12.57
C LYS A 67 -3.84 -13.15 -11.11
N GLY A 68 -3.90 -11.93 -10.57
CA GLY A 68 -3.50 -11.60 -9.20
C GLY A 68 -2.05 -11.11 -9.10
N ILE A 69 -1.54 -11.07 -7.87
CA ILE A 69 -0.15 -10.70 -7.59
C ILE A 69 0.72 -11.96 -7.72
N PRO A 70 1.81 -11.95 -8.50
CA PRO A 70 2.72 -13.08 -8.60
C PRO A 70 3.26 -13.49 -7.21
N ALA A 71 3.26 -14.80 -6.93
CA ALA A 71 3.71 -15.32 -5.64
C ALA A 71 5.24 -15.23 -5.47
N PHE A 72 6.01 -15.14 -6.56
CA PHE A 72 7.48 -15.06 -6.51
C PHE A 72 7.93 -13.90 -5.61
N GLY A 73 8.88 -14.15 -4.71
CA GLY A 73 9.32 -13.17 -3.71
C GLY A 73 8.53 -13.22 -2.39
N ASN A 74 7.37 -13.88 -2.35
CA ASN A 74 6.52 -14.00 -1.16
C ASN A 74 6.18 -15.48 -0.84
N GLN A 75 7.18 -16.35 -0.91
CA GLN A 75 7.02 -17.79 -0.68
C GLN A 75 7.89 -18.25 0.48
N ARG A 76 7.28 -18.47 1.65
CA ARG A 76 7.99 -18.92 2.85
C ARG A 76 8.72 -20.26 2.66
N THR A 77 8.07 -21.25 2.04
CA THR A 77 8.69 -22.56 1.80
C THR A 77 9.94 -22.48 0.93
N ALA A 78 9.92 -21.65 -0.11
CA ALA A 78 11.09 -21.44 -0.96
C ALA A 78 12.20 -20.67 -0.22
N TRP A 79 11.83 -19.72 0.65
CA TRP A 79 12.78 -19.06 1.55
C TRP A 79 13.45 -20.07 2.50
N ASP A 80 12.67 -20.94 3.13
CA ASP A 80 13.17 -21.97 4.04
C ASP A 80 14.09 -22.97 3.30
N ALA A 81 13.85 -23.19 2.00
CA ALA A 81 14.70 -23.99 1.10
C ALA A 81 15.96 -23.26 0.58
N GLY A 82 16.22 -22.03 1.03
CA GLY A 82 17.42 -21.27 0.69
C GLY A 82 17.30 -20.33 -0.51
N CYS A 83 16.15 -20.24 -1.17
CA CYS A 83 15.92 -19.23 -2.21
C CYS A 83 15.92 -17.83 -1.58
N ARG A 84 16.54 -16.85 -2.26
CA ARG A 84 16.66 -15.48 -1.74
C ARG A 84 16.06 -14.40 -2.63
N PHE A 85 15.47 -14.73 -3.79
CA PHE A 85 14.76 -13.76 -4.64
C PHE A 85 15.57 -12.46 -4.87
N ASP A 86 16.85 -12.62 -5.25
CA ASP A 86 17.83 -11.55 -5.44
C ASP A 86 18.24 -10.75 -4.17
N TYR A 87 17.74 -11.14 -2.98
CA TYR A 87 18.22 -10.62 -1.71
C TYR A 87 19.69 -11.00 -1.50
N ARG A 88 20.57 -10.01 -1.63
CA ARG A 88 21.96 -10.10 -1.19
C ARG A 88 22.10 -9.42 0.15
N LEU A 89 22.50 -10.19 1.16
CA LEU A 89 23.07 -9.61 2.38
C LEU A 89 24.29 -8.79 1.96
N ARG A 90 24.27 -7.49 2.23
CA ARG A 90 25.48 -6.68 2.16
C ARG A 90 26.33 -7.13 3.33
N GLU A 91 27.36 -7.93 3.08
CA GLU A 91 28.38 -8.18 4.10
C GLU A 91 28.97 -6.81 4.47
N SER A 92 28.63 -6.34 5.68
CA SER A 92 29.41 -5.30 6.32
C SER A 92 30.80 -5.89 6.50
N ARG A 93 31.73 -5.48 5.64
CA ARG A 93 33.15 -5.69 5.85
C ARG A 93 33.55 -4.88 7.09
N ILE A 94 33.17 -5.36 8.27
CA ILE A 94 33.88 -5.03 9.49
C ILE A 94 35.19 -5.78 9.33
N PRO A 95 36.34 -5.10 9.16
CA PRO A 95 37.61 -5.80 9.15
C PRO A 95 37.69 -6.53 10.49
N LEU A 96 37.81 -7.85 10.44
CA LEU A 96 38.30 -8.58 11.60
C LEU A 96 39.65 -7.97 11.95
N SER A 97 39.90 -7.77 13.24
CA SER A 97 41.01 -6.97 13.78
C SER A 97 42.43 -7.51 13.50
N GLY A 98 42.62 -8.33 12.46
CA GLY A 98 43.90 -8.90 12.04
C GLY A 98 44.56 -8.21 10.83
N ASP A 99 43.86 -7.38 10.07
CA ASP A 99 44.40 -6.83 8.79
C ASP A 99 45.25 -5.54 8.96
N VAL A 100 45.59 -5.14 10.20
CA VAL A 100 46.30 -3.87 10.48
C VAL A 100 47.83 -4.04 10.53
N GLU A 101 48.36 -5.26 10.69
CA GLU A 101 49.81 -5.44 10.88
C GLU A 101 50.65 -5.43 9.59
N ASP A 102 50.04 -5.59 8.40
CA ASP A 102 50.79 -5.69 7.14
C ASP A 102 51.00 -4.35 6.40
N ARG A 103 50.80 -3.21 7.07
CA ARG A 103 51.06 -1.86 6.50
C ARG A 103 52.13 -1.06 7.23
N ARG A 104 53.14 -1.72 7.79
CA ARG A 104 54.36 -1.07 8.30
C ARG A 104 55.62 -1.74 7.75
N ALA A 105 55.73 -1.77 6.42
CA ALA A 105 56.99 -2.04 5.73
C ALA A 105 57.04 -1.20 4.45
N SER A 106 57.33 0.09 4.62
CA SER A 106 57.79 1.01 3.58
C SER A 106 58.50 2.19 4.22
#